data_AF-A0A2J8ME24-F1
#
_entry.id   AF-A0A2J8ME24-F1
#
_cell.length_a   1.000
_cell.length_b   1.000
_cell.length_c   1.000
_cell.angle_alpha   90.00
_cell.angle_beta   90.00
_cell.angle_gamma   90.00
#
_symmetry.space_group_name_H-M   'P 1'
#
loop_
_entity.id
_entity.type
_entity.pdbx_description
1 polymer ?
#
loop_
_entity_poly.entity_id
_entity_poly.type
_entity_poly.pdbx_seq_one_letter_code
_entity_poly.pdbx_strand_id
1 'polypeptide(L)'
;MVEKYRPQTLNDLISHQDILSTIQKFINEDRLPHLLLYGPPGTGKTSTILACAKQLYKDKEFGSMVLELNASDDRGIDIVRGPILSFASTRTIFKKGFKLVILD
;
A
#
# COMPACT_ATOMS: atom_id res chain seq x y z
N MET A 1 -19.61 3.35 -8.89
CA MET A 1 -19.14 3.26 -10.29
C MET A 1 -17.61 3.35 -10.44
N VAL A 2 -16.83 3.63 -9.38
CA VAL A 2 -15.36 3.79 -9.45
C VAL A 2 -14.59 2.48 -9.17
N GLU A 3 -15.12 1.56 -8.35
CA GLU A 3 -14.42 0.29 -8.04
C GLU A 3 -14.23 -0.63 -9.25
N LYS A 4 -15.11 -0.55 -10.26
CA LYS A 4 -15.10 -1.43 -11.43
C LYS A 4 -13.86 -1.24 -12.34
N TYR A 5 -13.14 -0.12 -12.18
CA TYR A 5 -11.92 0.21 -12.94
C TYR A 5 -10.67 0.28 -12.04
N ARG A 6 -10.74 -0.17 -10.78
CA ARG A 6 -9.54 -0.20 -9.93
C ARG A 6 -8.57 -1.22 -10.54
N PRO A 7 -7.38 -0.80 -11.00
CA PRO A 7 -6.45 -1.69 -11.67
C PRO A 7 -6.12 -2.86 -10.75
N GLN A 8 -6.28 -4.07 -11.28
CA GLN A 8 -6.04 -5.31 -10.55
C GLN A 8 -4.55 -5.68 -10.60
N THR A 9 -3.86 -5.21 -11.64
CA THR A 9 -2.45 -5.50 -11.90
C THR A 9 -1.67 -4.25 -12.24
N LEU A 10 -0.35 -4.27 -12.02
CA LEU A 10 0.54 -3.16 -12.37
C LEU A 10 0.58 -2.85 -13.88
N ASN A 11 0.27 -3.83 -14.73
CA ASN A 11 0.21 -3.63 -16.18
C ASN A 11 -0.93 -2.69 -16.59
N ASP A 12 -1.95 -2.56 -15.76
CA ASP A 12 -3.06 -1.63 -15.97
C ASP A 12 -2.68 -0.17 -15.62
N LEU A 13 -1.49 0.04 -15.01
CA LEU A 13 -0.94 1.35 -14.62
C LEU A 13 0.15 1.79 -15.61
N ILE A 14 -0.21 1.81 -16.89
CA ILE A 14 0.67 2.09 -18.05
C ILE A 14 1.49 3.38 -17.89
N SER A 15 1.03 4.35 -17.09
CA SER A 15 1.64 5.67 -16.90
C SER A 15 2.72 5.78 -15.82
N HIS A 16 3.06 4.71 -15.09
CA HIS A 16 3.95 4.81 -13.91
C HIS A 16 5.12 3.82 -13.89
N GLN A 17 5.59 3.32 -15.05
CA GLN A 17 6.62 2.27 -15.11
C GLN A 17 7.92 2.59 -14.33
N ASP A 18 8.35 3.85 -14.30
CA ASP A 18 9.55 4.26 -13.54
C ASP A 18 9.34 4.19 -12.02
N ILE A 19 8.15 4.56 -11.54
CA ILE A 19 7.79 4.47 -10.12
C ILE A 19 7.73 2.99 -9.71
N LEU A 20 7.12 2.17 -10.56
CA LEU A 20 6.98 0.73 -10.31
C LEU A 20 8.33 0.02 -10.31
N SER A 21 9.21 0.34 -11.26
CA SER A 21 10.55 -0.25 -11.32
C SER A 21 11.40 0.16 -10.10
N THR A 22 11.28 1.40 -9.63
CA THR A 22 11.95 1.89 -8.43
C THR A 22 11.45 1.19 -7.17
N ILE A 23 10.13 1.09 -6.99
CA ILE A 23 9.52 0.37 -5.87
C ILE A 23 9.95 -1.10 -5.90
N GLN A 24 9.92 -1.75 -7.07
CA GLN A 24 10.34 -3.14 -7.22
C GLN A 24 11.81 -3.35 -6.84
N LYS A 25 12.69 -2.39 -7.17
CA LYS A 25 14.10 -2.43 -6.76
C LYS A 25 14.23 -2.42 -5.24
N PHE A 26 13.56 -1.49 -4.55
CA PHE A 26 13.61 -1.41 -3.09
C PHE A 26 13.02 -2.65 -2.41
N ILE A 27 11.99 -3.25 -3.01
CA ILE A 27 11.41 -4.52 -2.54
C ILE A 27 12.44 -5.65 -2.65
N ASN A 28 13.11 -5.77 -3.80
CA ASN A 28 14.09 -6.82 -4.03
C ASN A 28 15.31 -6.69 -3.11
N GLU A 29 15.62 -5.48 -2.67
CA GLU A 29 16.69 -5.18 -1.72
C GLU A 29 16.27 -5.30 -0.24
N ASP A 30 14.99 -5.63 0.05
CA ASP A 30 14.39 -5.65 1.39
C ASP A 30 14.57 -4.33 2.15
N ARG A 31 14.49 -3.21 1.39
CA ARG A 31 14.77 -1.84 1.86
C ARG A 31 13.72 -0.86 1.36
N LEU A 32 12.44 -1.22 1.45
CA LEU A 32 11.36 -0.31 1.07
C LEU A 32 11.31 0.89 2.03
N PRO A 33 11.59 2.13 1.56
CA PRO A 33 11.47 3.32 2.40
C PRO A 33 10.00 3.70 2.58
N HIS A 34 9.72 4.65 3.47
CA HIS A 34 8.42 5.32 3.47
C HIS A 34 8.23 6.08 2.16
N LEU A 35 7.09 5.88 1.51
CA LEU A 35 6.78 6.47 0.21
C LEU A 35 5.75 7.59 0.36
N LEU A 36 5.97 8.69 -0.34
CA LEU A 36 4.99 9.75 -0.53
C LEU A 36 4.61 9.82 -2.01
N LEU A 37 3.41 9.35 -2.34
CA LEU A 37 2.85 9.49 -3.67
C LEU A 37 2.04 10.79 -3.71
N TYR A 38 2.43 11.74 -4.56
CA TYR A 38 1.76 13.04 -4.67
C TYR A 38 1.34 13.32 -6.12
N GLY A 39 0.30 14.13 -6.30
CA GLY A 39 -0.25 14.50 -7.60
C GLY A 39 -1.75 14.79 -7.56
N PRO A 40 -2.34 15.29 -8.67
CA PRO A 40 -3.76 15.64 -8.75
C PRO A 40 -4.71 14.50 -8.33
N PRO A 41 -5.94 14.80 -7.91
CA PRO A 41 -6.95 13.76 -7.65
C PRO A 41 -7.22 12.95 -8.94
N GLY A 42 -7.46 11.65 -8.80
CA GLY A 42 -7.72 10.77 -9.95
C GLY A 42 -6.50 10.28 -10.73
N THR A 43 -5.27 10.62 -10.34
CA THR A 43 -4.04 10.15 -11.03
C THR A 43 -3.60 8.72 -10.66
N GLY A 44 -4.42 8.01 -9.87
CA GLY A 44 -4.20 6.61 -9.53
C GLY A 44 -3.23 6.34 -8.38
N LYS A 45 -2.85 7.32 -7.55
CA LYS A 45 -1.90 7.15 -6.42
C LYS A 45 -2.24 5.97 -5.51
N THR A 46 -3.46 5.95 -4.97
CA THR A 46 -3.99 4.88 -4.10
C THR A 46 -4.04 3.55 -4.85
N SER A 47 -4.48 3.58 -6.11
CA SER A 47 -4.51 2.41 -6.98
C SER A 47 -3.11 1.83 -7.22
N THR A 48 -2.10 2.67 -7.41
CA THR A 48 -0.71 2.29 -7.64
C THR A 48 -0.12 1.56 -6.45
N ILE A 49 -0.23 2.13 -5.24
CA ILE A 49 0.34 1.49 -4.05
C ILE A 49 -0.39 0.19 -3.69
N LEU A 50 -1.70 0.10 -3.92
CA LEU A 50 -2.45 -1.13 -3.71
C LEU A 50 -2.09 -2.22 -4.71
N ALA A 51 -1.88 -1.86 -5.98
CA ALA A 51 -1.41 -2.81 -6.98
C ALA A 51 0.01 -3.31 -6.66
N CYS A 52 0.90 -2.45 -6.14
CA CYS A 52 2.20 -2.86 -5.62
C CYS A 52 2.04 -3.83 -4.43
N ALA A 53 1.14 -3.54 -3.50
CA ALA A 53 0.87 -4.38 -2.33
C ALA A 53 0.38 -5.79 -2.73
N LYS A 54 -0.47 -5.89 -3.76
CA LYS A 54 -0.95 -7.17 -4.31
C LYS A 54 0.17 -8.00 -4.97
N GLN A 55 1.26 -7.38 -5.42
CA GLN A 55 2.43 -8.11 -5.91
C GLN A 55 3.34 -8.58 -4.77
N LEU A 56 3.45 -7.78 -3.72
CA LEU A 56 4.25 -8.09 -2.53
C LEU A 56 3.69 -9.24 -1.70
N TYR A 57 2.37 -9.28 -1.56
CA TYR A 57 1.68 -10.18 -0.64
C TYR A 57 0.68 -11.03 -1.41
N LYS A 58 0.67 -12.32 -1.09
CA LYS A 58 -0.36 -13.23 -1.61
C LYS A 58 -1.71 -12.84 -1.01
N ASP A 59 -2.81 -13.16 -1.68
CA ASP A 59 -4.17 -12.83 -1.19
C ASP A 59 -4.42 -13.29 0.25
N LYS A 60 -3.94 -14.49 0.60
CA LYS A 60 -4.04 -15.06 1.97
C LYS A 60 -3.25 -14.28 3.03
N GLU A 61 -2.24 -13.51 2.63
CA GLU A 61 -1.37 -12.72 3.50
C GLU A 61 -1.82 -11.26 3.57
N PHE A 62 -2.55 -10.77 2.57
CA PHE A 62 -2.83 -9.36 2.35
C PHE A 62 -3.39 -8.68 3.60
N GLY A 63 -4.44 -9.24 4.23
CA GLY A 63 -5.03 -8.66 5.43
C GLY A 63 -4.12 -8.64 6.68
N SER A 64 -3.07 -9.47 6.71
CA SER A 64 -2.10 -9.50 7.82
C SER A 64 -0.86 -8.65 7.55
N MET A 65 -0.63 -8.28 6.29
CA MET A 65 0.57 -7.58 5.80
C MET A 65 0.27 -6.18 5.26
N VAL A 66 -1.00 -5.83 5.01
CA VAL A 66 -1.43 -4.52 4.49
C VAL A 66 -2.56 -3.94 5.35
N LEU A 67 -2.40 -2.68 5.76
CA LEU A 67 -3.44 -1.88 6.43
C LEU A 67 -3.70 -0.61 5.60
N GLU A 68 -4.90 -0.47 5.04
CA GLU A 68 -5.38 0.73 4.35
C GLU A 68 -6.23 1.56 5.34
N LEU A 69 -5.86 2.82 5.55
CA LEU A 69 -6.60 3.78 6.38
C LEU A 69 -6.90 5.01 5.53
N ASN A 70 -8.15 5.45 5.54
CA ASN A 70 -8.54 6.72 4.95
C ASN A 70 -8.31 7.83 6.00
N ALA A 71 -7.35 8.70 5.72
CA ALA A 71 -6.93 9.83 6.56
C ALA A 71 -7.77 11.09 6.34
N SER A 72 -8.65 11.11 5.31
CA SER A 72 -9.57 12.23 5.07
C SER A 72 -10.78 12.27 6.02
N ASP A 73 -10.95 11.23 6.84
CA ASP A 73 -12.01 11.20 7.85
C ASP A 73 -11.61 12.13 9.01
N ASP A 74 -12.36 13.23 9.19
CA ASP A 74 -12.07 14.50 9.90
C ASP A 74 -11.78 14.42 11.43
N ARG A 75 -11.26 13.30 11.92
CA ARG A 75 -11.33 12.91 13.32
C ARG A 75 -9.95 12.71 14.00
N GLY A 76 -8.90 13.30 13.41
CA GLY A 76 -7.59 13.52 14.06
C GLY A 76 -6.61 12.34 14.05
N ILE A 77 -5.34 12.63 14.36
CA ILE A 77 -4.22 11.68 14.34
C ILE A 77 -4.40 10.47 15.27
N ASP A 78 -5.19 10.63 16.34
CA ASP A 78 -5.38 9.60 17.34
C ASP A 78 -6.21 8.41 16.84
N ILE A 79 -7.05 8.63 15.83
CA ILE A 79 -7.87 7.57 15.22
C ILE A 79 -7.04 6.64 14.35
N VAL A 80 -5.98 7.14 13.71
CA VAL A 80 -5.09 6.29 12.91
C VAL A 80 -4.02 5.61 13.78
N ARG A 81 -3.59 6.24 14.88
CA ARG A 81 -2.52 5.69 15.75
C ARG A 81 -2.87 4.33 16.33
N GLY A 82 -4.05 4.16 16.89
CA GLY A 82 -4.48 2.90 17.52
C GLY A 82 -4.38 1.70 16.58
N PRO A 83 -5.07 1.74 15.41
CA PRO A 83 -4.97 0.71 14.38
C PRO A 83 -3.54 0.46 13.89
N ILE A 84 -2.76 1.51 13.64
CA ILE A 84 -1.36 1.38 13.19
C ILE A 84 -0.51 0.67 14.24
N LEU A 85 -0.60 1.05 15.51
CA LEU A 85 0.14 0.43 16.61
C LEU A 85 -0.21 -1.05 16.77
N SER A 86 -1.51 -1.37 16.76
CA SER A 86 -1.98 -2.77 16.85
C SER A 86 -1.48 -3.62 15.69
N PHE A 87 -1.58 -3.09 14.47
CA PHE A 87 -1.12 -3.75 13.27
C PHE A 87 0.40 -3.96 13.27
N ALA A 88 1.19 -2.94 13.59
CA ALA A 88 2.65 -3.03 13.66
C ALA A 88 3.13 -4.00 14.75
N SER A 89 2.41 -4.10 15.87
CA SER A 89 2.78 -4.96 17.01
C SER A 89 2.45 -6.44 16.80
N THR A 90 1.58 -6.75 15.84
CA THR A 90 1.16 -8.13 15.58
C THR A 90 2.25 -8.91 14.86
N ARG A 91 2.76 -10.01 15.44
CA ARG A 91 3.72 -10.89 14.75
C ARG A 91 3.04 -11.67 13.64
N THR A 92 3.59 -11.62 12.43
CA THR A 92 3.13 -12.42 11.29
C THR A 92 3.80 -13.79 11.35
N ILE A 93 3.00 -14.81 11.63
CA ILE A 93 3.48 -16.19 11.84
C ILE A 93 4.03 -16.81 10.54
N PHE A 94 3.54 -16.36 9.37
CA PHE A 94 3.70 -17.08 8.10
C PHE A 94 4.66 -16.47 7.08
N LYS A 95 5.26 -15.28 7.30
CA LYS A 95 6.19 -14.67 6.31
C LYS A 95 7.16 -13.67 6.94
N LYS A 96 8.43 -13.71 6.49
CA LYS A 96 9.45 -12.66 6.70
C LYS A 96 9.21 -11.51 5.72
N GLY A 97 9.31 -10.27 6.20
CA GLY A 97 9.19 -9.06 5.40
C GLY A 97 8.64 -7.90 6.22
N PHE A 98 8.60 -6.71 5.62
CA PHE A 98 7.97 -5.53 6.22
C PHE A 98 6.44 -5.61 6.08
N LYS A 99 5.73 -4.90 6.95
CA LYS A 99 4.29 -4.64 6.81
C LYS A 99 4.08 -3.32 6.08
N LEU A 100 2.98 -3.20 5.35
CA LEU A 100 2.63 -1.99 4.61
C LEU A 100 1.42 -1.30 5.26
N VAL A 101 1.58 -0.03 5.62
CA VAL A 101 0.48 0.85 6.01
C VAL A 101 0.28 1.87 4.90
N ILE A 102 -0.94 1.99 4.40
CA ILE A 102 -1.34 2.92 3.34
C ILE A 102 -2.28 3.93 3.98
N LEU A 103 -1.90 5.21 3.91
CA LEU A 103 -2.72 6.34 4.35
C LEU A 103 -3.21 7.06 3.09
N ASP A 104 -4.51 7.02 2.84
CA ASP A 104 -5.17 7.70 1.71
C ASP A 104 -5.83 9.02 2.15
#